data_AF-A0A1A9ACR4-F1
#
_entry.id   AF-A0A1A9ACR4-F1
#
_cell.length_a   1.000
_cell.length_b   1.000
_cell.length_c   1.000
_cell.angle_alpha   90.00
_cell.angle_beta   90.00
_cell.angle_gamma   90.00
#
_symmetry.space_group_name_H-M   'P 1'
#
loop_
_entity.id
_entity.type
_entity.pdbx_description
1 polymer ?
#
loop_
_entity_poly.entity_id
_entity_poly.type
_entity_poly.pdbx_seq_one_letter_code
_entity_poly.pdbx_strand_id
1 'polypeptide(L)'
;MNRQIGDSSLHMVDVVKFKAAVKEHIHKLILKHGQSKCGLIYDKLCNELDSFINKTKKQTLKDQTPQAISIFNMRWNNEERSFINNTFSEFGFQNLCYPKESLKYSSNLRKLIQKFIKFCGEKEDRRTNAEGTNKYSECTAYNRWIDTERQSFQRDYLTIVAKVTQKKLLKYFRVLKTLFL
;
A
#
# COMPACT_ATOMS: atom_id res chain seq x y z
N MET A 1 -4.10 -3.42 53.17
CA MET A 1 -4.59 -2.66 52.00
C MET A 1 -3.44 -1.81 51.49
N ASN A 2 -2.93 -2.08 50.28
CA ASN A 2 -2.07 -1.14 49.53
C ASN A 2 -2.17 -1.50 48.05
N ARG A 3 -3.16 -0.94 47.36
CA ARG A 3 -3.22 -0.95 45.89
C ARG A 3 -2.33 0.19 45.41
N GLN A 4 -1.14 -0.14 44.92
CA GLN A 4 -0.29 0.81 44.20
C GLN A 4 -0.99 1.24 42.92
N ILE A 5 -1.35 2.52 42.89
CA ILE A 5 -1.73 3.27 41.71
C ILE A 5 -0.41 3.53 40.95
N GLY A 6 -0.05 2.65 40.01
CA GLY A 6 1.21 2.75 39.27
C GLY A 6 1.17 2.30 37.80
N ASP A 7 0.05 1.79 37.31
CA ASP A 7 0.03 1.01 36.05
C ASP A 7 -0.41 1.81 34.80
N SER A 8 -0.90 3.04 34.97
CA SER A 8 -1.51 3.80 33.87
C SER A 8 -0.51 4.30 32.81
N SER A 9 0.74 4.57 33.20
CA SER A 9 1.76 5.16 32.31
C SER A 9 2.46 4.13 31.43
N LEU A 10 2.70 2.92 31.94
CA LEU A 10 3.35 1.83 31.21
C LEU A 10 2.50 1.43 29.99
N HIS A 11 1.19 1.30 30.18
CA HIS A 11 0.25 0.95 29.10
C HIS A 11 0.18 2.00 27.98
N MET A 12 0.39 3.28 28.31
CA MET A 12 0.37 4.35 27.31
C MET A 12 1.62 4.33 26.43
N VAL A 13 2.78 4.02 27.01
CA VAL A 13 4.06 3.90 26.29
C VAL A 13 4.02 2.74 25.29
N ASP A 14 3.39 1.62 25.65
CA ASP A 14 3.28 0.44 24.78
C ASP A 14 2.40 0.70 23.54
N VAL A 15 1.30 1.44 23.68
CA VAL A 15 0.46 1.85 22.54
C VAL A 15 1.21 2.78 21.59
N VAL A 16 2.01 3.72 22.12
CA VAL A 16 2.80 4.65 21.30
C VAL A 16 3.88 3.91 20.52
N LYS A 17 4.64 3.02 21.18
CA LYS A 17 5.66 2.18 20.53
C LYS A 17 5.05 1.27 19.47
N PHE A 18 3.91 0.65 19.77
CA PHE A 18 3.16 -0.18 18.82
C PHE A 18 2.79 0.61 17.56
N LYS A 19 2.19 1.80 17.72
CA LYS A 19 1.82 2.66 16.59
C LYS A 19 3.03 3.08 15.77
N ALA A 20 4.12 3.48 16.41
CA ALA A 20 5.36 3.83 15.72
C ALA A 20 5.87 2.67 14.84
N ALA A 21 5.88 1.45 15.38
CA ALA A 21 6.28 0.26 14.64
C ALA A 21 5.34 -0.03 13.44
N VAL A 22 4.02 0.12 13.61
CA VAL A 22 3.06 -0.05 12.51
C VAL A 22 3.27 1.01 11.42
N LYS A 23 3.49 2.28 11.79
CA LYS A 23 3.75 3.37 10.84
C LYS A 23 5.03 3.11 10.02
N GLU A 24 6.11 2.74 10.69
CA GLU A 24 7.37 2.41 10.02
C GLU A 24 7.21 1.20 9.07
N HIS A 25 6.43 0.19 9.49
CA HIS A 25 6.17 -0.98 8.65
C HIS A 25 5.34 -0.63 7.41
N ILE A 26 4.31 0.23 7.54
CA ILE A 26 3.54 0.72 6.39
C ILE A 26 4.47 1.41 5.38
N HIS A 27 5.38 2.26 5.85
CA HIS A 27 6.37 2.90 4.98
C HIS A 27 7.22 1.87 4.21
N LYS A 28 7.75 0.86 4.91
CA LYS A 28 8.53 -0.23 4.29
C LYS A 28 7.72 -1.01 3.25
N LEU A 29 6.45 -1.29 3.52
CA LEU A 29 5.59 -2.00 2.57
C LEU A 29 5.25 -1.16 1.34
N ILE A 30 5.06 0.16 1.49
CA ILE A 30 4.87 1.09 0.37
C ILE A 30 6.07 1.07 -0.58
N LEU A 31 7.29 1.08 -0.03
CA LEU A 31 8.53 0.99 -0.81
C LEU A 31 8.70 -0.37 -1.49
N LYS A 32 8.30 -1.45 -0.82
CA LYS A 32 8.44 -2.83 -1.33
C LYS A 32 7.42 -3.18 -2.41
N HIS A 33 6.16 -2.78 -2.23
CA HIS A 33 5.03 -3.22 -3.07
C HIS A 33 4.46 -2.09 -3.91
N GLY A 34 5.19 -1.00 -4.09
CA GLY A 34 4.70 0.17 -4.78
C GLY A 34 5.78 0.90 -5.54
N GLN A 35 5.32 1.90 -6.27
CA GLN A 35 6.15 2.96 -6.81
C GLN A 35 5.53 4.26 -6.30
N SER A 36 6.28 5.03 -5.52
CA SER A 36 5.77 6.16 -4.71
C SER A 36 5.04 7.24 -5.52
N LYS A 37 5.35 7.35 -6.81
CA LYS A 37 4.73 8.26 -7.78
C LYS A 37 3.63 7.64 -8.63
N CYS A 38 3.41 6.33 -8.56
CA CYS A 38 2.58 5.59 -9.51
C CYS A 38 1.42 4.84 -8.87
N GLY A 39 1.67 4.08 -7.79
CA GLY A 39 0.64 3.22 -7.21
C GLY A 39 1.19 2.09 -6.35
N LEU A 40 0.30 1.40 -5.66
CA LEU A 40 0.62 0.28 -4.76
C LEU A 40 -0.07 -1.02 -5.18
N ILE A 41 0.57 -2.15 -4.90
CA ILE A 41 0.00 -3.48 -5.02
C ILE A 41 -0.66 -3.84 -3.68
N TYR A 42 -1.90 -3.37 -3.51
CA TYR A 42 -2.60 -3.43 -2.22
C TYR A 42 -2.83 -4.85 -1.68
N ASP A 43 -3.01 -5.86 -2.52
CA ASP A 43 -3.32 -7.20 -2.01
C ASP A 43 -2.18 -7.84 -1.21
N LYS A 44 -0.95 -7.78 -1.72
CA LYS A 44 0.24 -8.22 -0.99
C LYS A 44 0.51 -7.32 0.21
N LEU A 45 0.40 -6.01 0.00
CA LEU A 45 0.65 -5.01 1.03
C LEU A 45 -0.28 -5.20 2.24
N CYS A 46 -1.60 -5.30 2.02
CA CYS A 46 -2.58 -5.44 3.10
C CYS A 46 -2.42 -6.77 3.85
N ASN A 47 -2.10 -7.87 3.15
CA ASN A 47 -1.85 -9.16 3.80
C ASN A 47 -0.60 -9.12 4.70
N GLU A 48 0.49 -8.52 4.22
CA GLU A 48 1.71 -8.35 5.03
C GLU A 48 1.47 -7.40 6.21
N LEU A 49 0.73 -6.31 6.01
CA LEU A 49 0.37 -5.35 7.06
C LEU A 49 -0.48 -6.00 8.16
N ASP A 50 -1.51 -6.76 7.80
CA ASP A 50 -2.38 -7.46 8.75
C ASP A 50 -1.59 -8.48 9.59
N SER A 51 -0.73 -9.27 8.93
CA SER A 51 0.16 -10.21 9.62
C SER A 51 1.10 -9.51 10.60
N PHE A 52 1.68 -8.37 10.20
CA PHE A 52 2.55 -7.58 11.04
C PHE A 52 1.80 -7.00 12.25
N ILE A 53 0.65 -6.35 12.05
CA ILE A 53 -0.16 -5.77 13.12
C ILE A 53 -0.52 -6.84 14.15
N ASN A 54 -0.99 -8.01 13.71
CA ASN A 54 -1.37 -9.11 14.60
C ASN A 54 -0.17 -9.65 15.40
N LYS A 55 0.98 -9.84 14.75
CA LYS A 55 2.20 -10.33 15.41
C LYS A 55 2.73 -9.31 16.42
N THR A 56 2.84 -8.05 16.01
CA THR A 56 3.33 -6.96 16.88
C THR A 56 2.40 -6.77 18.06
N LYS A 57 1.07 -6.82 17.85
CA LYS A 57 0.08 -6.75 18.93
C LYS A 57 0.25 -7.88 19.94
N LYS A 58 0.42 -9.12 19.47
CA LYS A 58 0.68 -10.28 20.34
C LYS A 58 1.97 -10.14 21.14
N GLN A 59 3.00 -9.52 20.56
CA GLN A 59 4.27 -9.26 21.25
C GLN A 59 4.16 -8.12 22.28
N THR A 60 3.52 -7.01 21.91
CA THR A 60 3.28 -5.87 22.83
C THR A 60 2.44 -6.27 24.04
N LEU A 61 1.47 -7.16 23.85
CA LEU A 61 0.58 -7.63 24.91
C LEU A 61 1.10 -8.84 25.66
N LYS A 62 2.30 -9.33 25.33
CA LYS A 62 2.91 -10.47 26.02
C LYS A 62 3.19 -10.08 27.47
N ASP A 63 2.83 -10.97 28.40
CA ASP A 63 3.09 -10.84 29.84
C ASP A 63 2.37 -9.64 30.51
N GLN A 64 1.41 -9.00 29.81
CA GLN A 64 0.58 -7.91 30.32
C GLN A 64 -0.61 -8.43 31.14
N THR A 65 -1.12 -7.60 32.06
CA THR A 65 -2.31 -7.93 32.84
C THR A 65 -3.58 -7.97 31.96
N PRO A 66 -4.63 -8.71 32.34
CA PRO A 66 -5.90 -8.71 31.60
C PRO A 66 -6.51 -7.31 31.45
N GLN A 67 -6.32 -6.44 32.45
CA GLN A 67 -6.79 -5.06 32.44
C GLN A 67 -6.05 -4.22 31.41
N ALA A 68 -4.71 -4.33 31.37
CA ALA A 68 -3.86 -3.70 30.37
C ALA A 68 -4.25 -4.09 28.94
N ILE A 69 -4.46 -5.40 28.71
CA ILE A 69 -4.87 -5.95 27.42
C ILE A 69 -6.20 -5.36 26.97
N SER A 70 -7.18 -5.28 27.88
CA SER A 70 -8.50 -4.70 27.60
C SER A 70 -8.40 -3.22 27.20
N ILE A 71 -7.64 -2.42 27.96
CA ILE A 71 -7.44 -0.99 27.69
C ILE A 71 -6.73 -0.78 26.34
N PHE A 72 -5.68 -1.54 26.07
CA PHE A 72 -4.97 -1.49 24.78
C PHE A 72 -5.92 -1.81 23.63
N ASN A 73 -6.67 -2.92 23.72
CA ASN A 73 -7.59 -3.35 22.67
C ASN A 73 -8.67 -2.32 22.39
N MET A 74 -9.27 -1.75 23.44
CA MET A 74 -10.26 -0.70 23.30
C MET A 74 -9.70 0.52 22.56
N ARG A 75 -8.53 1.02 23.00
CA ARG A 75 -7.88 2.18 22.37
C ARG A 75 -7.50 1.89 20.91
N TRP A 76 -6.85 0.77 20.66
CA TRP A 76 -6.45 0.39 19.30
C TRP A 76 -7.66 0.25 18.38
N ASN A 77 -8.68 -0.51 18.78
CA ASN A 77 -9.85 -0.75 17.93
C ASN A 77 -10.60 0.56 17.59
N ASN A 78 -10.62 1.53 18.51
CA ASN A 78 -11.24 2.83 18.29
C ASN A 78 -10.43 3.73 17.32
N GLU A 79 -9.12 3.54 17.24
CA GLU A 79 -8.22 4.42 16.48
C GLU A 79 -7.58 3.76 15.25
N GLU A 80 -7.62 2.43 15.12
CA GLU A 80 -6.93 1.65 14.08
C GLU A 80 -7.21 2.20 12.69
N ARG A 81 -8.50 2.39 12.37
CA ARG A 81 -8.92 2.85 11.05
C ARG A 81 -8.39 4.24 10.74
N SER A 82 -8.54 5.20 11.66
CA SER A 82 -8.08 6.58 11.45
C SER A 82 -6.56 6.65 11.41
N PHE A 83 -5.88 5.92 12.29
CA PHE A 83 -4.43 5.81 12.33
C PHE A 83 -3.85 5.29 11.02
N ILE A 84 -4.38 4.17 10.50
CA ILE A 84 -3.91 3.60 9.24
C ILE A 84 -4.26 4.52 8.07
N ASN A 85 -5.48 5.07 8.01
CA ASN A 85 -5.88 6.04 6.97
C ASN A 85 -4.91 7.23 6.89
N ASN A 86 -4.62 7.83 8.04
CA ASN A 86 -3.72 8.98 8.13
C ASN A 86 -2.30 8.59 7.70
N THR A 87 -1.83 7.42 8.14
CA THR A 87 -0.49 6.94 7.77
C THR A 87 -0.33 6.77 6.25
N PHE A 88 -1.28 6.13 5.57
CA PHE A 88 -1.23 6.03 4.10
C PHE A 88 -1.30 7.42 3.43
N SER A 89 -2.13 8.31 3.97
CA SER A 89 -2.34 9.66 3.44
C SER A 89 -1.08 10.52 3.55
N GLU A 90 -0.31 10.38 4.64
CA GLU A 90 1.01 11.01 4.80
C GLU A 90 1.99 10.60 3.68
N PHE A 91 1.89 9.36 3.18
CA PHE A 91 2.67 8.90 2.03
C PHE A 91 2.01 9.20 0.66
N GLY A 92 0.90 9.93 0.67
CA GLY A 92 0.15 10.32 -0.52
C GLY A 92 -0.64 9.18 -1.16
N PHE A 93 -1.10 8.21 -0.35
CA PHE A 93 -1.92 7.09 -0.79
C PHE A 93 -3.24 7.02 -0.03
N GLN A 94 -4.31 6.61 -0.69
CA GLN A 94 -5.57 6.29 -0.01
C GLN A 94 -5.47 4.91 0.65
N ASN A 95 -5.79 4.77 1.94
CA ASN A 95 -5.88 3.44 2.54
C ASN A 95 -7.01 2.61 1.90
N LEU A 96 -6.65 1.48 1.29
CA LEU A 96 -7.59 0.48 0.77
C LEU A 96 -7.51 -0.88 1.50
N CYS A 97 -6.73 -0.95 2.59
CA CYS A 97 -6.64 -2.14 3.44
C CYS A 97 -7.75 -2.19 4.50
N TYR A 98 -8.22 -1.02 4.98
CA TYR A 98 -9.21 -0.92 6.07
C TYR A 98 -10.37 0.04 5.75
N PRO A 99 -11.64 -0.34 6.02
CA PRO A 99 -12.07 -1.69 6.41
C PRO A 99 -11.63 -2.71 5.35
N LYS A 100 -11.49 -4.00 5.73
CA LYS A 100 -11.14 -5.10 4.82
C LYS A 100 -12.25 -5.28 3.76
N GLU A 101 -12.45 -4.29 2.90
CA GLU A 101 -13.18 -4.47 1.68
C GLU A 101 -12.31 -5.34 0.79
N SER A 102 -12.84 -6.49 0.41
CA SER A 102 -12.10 -7.45 -0.39
C SER A 102 -11.84 -6.86 -1.78
N LEU A 103 -10.71 -6.19 -1.96
CA LEU A 103 -10.11 -6.00 -3.28
C LEU A 103 -9.68 -7.38 -3.77
N LYS A 104 -10.65 -8.15 -4.29
CA LYS A 104 -10.41 -9.47 -4.86
C LYS A 104 -9.88 -9.30 -6.27
N TYR A 105 -8.56 -9.15 -6.39
CA TYR A 105 -7.91 -9.17 -7.67
C TYR A 105 -7.99 -10.58 -8.26
N SER A 106 -8.53 -10.70 -9.47
CA SER A 106 -8.22 -11.85 -10.30
C SER A 106 -6.73 -11.82 -10.65
N SER A 107 -6.14 -12.99 -10.93
CA SER A 107 -4.72 -13.08 -11.34
C SER A 107 -4.40 -12.13 -12.51
N ASN A 108 -5.32 -12.03 -13.48
CA ASN A 108 -5.15 -11.15 -14.65
C ASN A 108 -5.19 -9.66 -14.28
N LEU A 109 -6.12 -9.27 -13.40
CA LEU A 109 -6.22 -7.87 -12.97
C LEU A 109 -4.99 -7.45 -12.14
N ARG A 110 -4.50 -8.33 -11.26
CA ARG A 110 -3.25 -8.12 -10.54
C ARG A 110 -2.09 -7.89 -11.51
N LYS A 111 -1.94 -8.75 -12.52
CA LYS A 111 -0.90 -8.62 -13.55
C LYS A 111 -1.01 -7.29 -14.30
N LEU A 112 -2.22 -6.87 -14.68
CA LEU A 112 -2.45 -5.60 -15.38
C LEU A 112 -2.00 -4.38 -14.54
N ILE A 113 -2.37 -4.35 -13.26
CA ILE A 113 -1.97 -3.26 -12.34
C ILE A 113 -0.46 -3.27 -12.11
N GLN A 114 0.14 -4.43 -11.90
CA GLN A 114 1.60 -4.58 -11.75
C GLN A 114 2.34 -4.08 -12.98
N LYS A 115 1.83 -4.41 -14.18
CA LYS A 115 2.39 -3.95 -15.44
C LYS A 115 2.37 -2.43 -15.54
N PHE A 116 1.25 -1.79 -15.17
CA PHE A 116 1.14 -0.34 -15.14
C PHE A 116 2.10 0.30 -14.14
N ILE A 117 2.16 -0.20 -12.90
CA ILE A 117 3.03 0.35 -11.86
C ILE A 117 4.50 0.24 -12.28
N LYS A 118 4.89 -0.90 -12.87
CA LYS A 118 6.23 -1.11 -13.43
C LYS A 118 6.54 -0.13 -14.56
N PHE A 119 5.65 -0.01 -15.54
CA PHE A 119 5.77 0.94 -16.63
C PHE A 119 5.96 2.37 -16.11
N CYS A 120 5.11 2.81 -15.18
CA CYS A 120 5.19 4.15 -14.61
C CYS A 120 6.51 4.39 -13.86
N GLY A 121 7.03 3.40 -13.14
CA GLY A 121 8.34 3.49 -12.48
C GLY A 121 9.50 3.62 -13.48
N GLU A 122 9.48 2.87 -14.58
CA GLU A 122 10.56 2.91 -15.58
C GLU A 122 10.48 4.14 -16.52
N LYS A 123 9.29 4.72 -16.68
CA LYS A 123 9.03 5.75 -17.69
C LYS A 123 9.94 6.97 -17.54
N GLU A 124 10.10 7.46 -16.31
CA GLU A 124 10.86 8.69 -16.03
C GLU A 124 12.37 8.47 -16.11
N ASP A 125 12.87 7.34 -15.62
CA ASP A 125 14.29 6.99 -15.69
C ASP A 125 14.72 6.82 -17.15
N ARG A 126 13.92 6.10 -17.95
CA ARG A 126 14.18 5.92 -19.38
C ARG A 126 14.11 7.24 -20.15
N ARG A 127 13.17 8.12 -19.80
CA ARG A 127 13.06 9.46 -20.40
C ARG A 127 14.32 10.28 -20.12
N THR A 128 14.73 10.35 -18.85
CA THR A 128 15.92 11.09 -18.42
C THR A 128 17.18 10.58 -19.11
N ASN A 129 17.32 9.26 -19.25
CA ASN A 129 18.46 8.66 -19.95
C ASN A 129 18.46 8.99 -21.45
N ALA A 130 17.30 8.98 -22.10
CA ALA A 130 17.20 9.34 -23.52
C ALA A 130 17.54 10.82 -23.75
N GLU A 131 16.94 11.72 -22.97
CA GLU A 131 17.17 13.18 -23.04
C GLU A 131 18.62 13.54 -22.71
N GLY A 132 19.21 12.93 -21.69
CA GLY A 132 20.58 13.22 -21.23
C GLY A 132 21.68 12.88 -22.23
N THR A 133 21.41 12.02 -23.21
CA THR A 133 22.37 11.69 -24.28
C THR A 133 22.28 12.62 -25.49
N ASN A 134 21.15 13.31 -25.67
CA ASN A 134 20.80 14.09 -26.86
C ASN A 134 20.99 13.33 -28.19
N LYS A 135 20.89 11.99 -28.17
CA LYS A 135 21.04 11.12 -29.34
C LYS A 135 19.67 10.76 -29.90
N TYR A 136 19.46 11.04 -31.19
CA TYR A 136 18.22 10.66 -31.90
C TYR A 136 17.87 9.17 -31.76
N SER A 137 18.88 8.30 -31.75
CA SER A 137 18.70 6.85 -31.60
C SER A 137 18.09 6.47 -30.24
N GLU A 138 18.51 7.12 -29.16
CA GLU A 138 18.02 6.86 -27.80
C GLU A 138 16.57 7.36 -27.63
N CYS A 139 16.27 8.56 -28.15
CA CYS A 139 14.89 9.07 -28.20
C CYS A 139 13.96 8.14 -29.00
N THR A 140 14.44 7.63 -30.13
CA THR A 140 13.68 6.69 -30.97
C THR A 140 13.47 5.36 -30.26
N ALA A 141 14.49 4.84 -29.55
CA ALA A 141 14.38 3.62 -28.77
C ALA A 141 13.38 3.78 -27.61
N TYR A 142 13.40 4.92 -26.92
CA TYR A 142 12.42 5.27 -25.89
C TYR A 142 10.99 5.27 -26.44
N ASN A 143 10.74 5.96 -27.56
CA ASN A 143 9.41 6.02 -28.17
C ASN A 143 8.91 4.62 -28.59
N ARG A 144 9.78 3.78 -29.17
CA ARG A 144 9.43 2.39 -29.50
C ARG A 144 9.09 1.56 -28.27
N TRP A 145 9.80 1.76 -27.16
CA TRP A 145 9.50 1.12 -25.89
C TRP A 145 8.13 1.55 -25.36
N ILE A 146 7.82 2.85 -25.36
CA ILE A 146 6.49 3.37 -24.98
C ILE A 146 5.37 2.72 -25.81
N ASP A 147 5.54 2.66 -27.13
CA ASP A 147 4.53 2.07 -28.03
C ASP A 147 4.33 0.58 -27.75
N THR A 148 5.43 -0.15 -27.49
CA THR A 148 5.40 -1.58 -27.14
C THR A 148 4.62 -1.81 -25.84
N GLU A 149 4.93 -1.03 -24.79
CA GLU A 149 4.24 -1.13 -23.50
C GLU A 149 2.76 -0.74 -23.61
N ARG A 150 2.43 0.31 -24.38
CA ARG A 150 1.05 0.73 -24.65
C ARG A 150 0.24 -0.38 -25.32
N GLN A 151 0.74 -0.94 -26.42
CA GLN A 151 0.06 -2.02 -27.14
C GLN A 151 -0.09 -3.27 -26.26
N SER A 152 0.95 -3.59 -25.49
CA SER A 152 0.94 -4.72 -24.57
C SER A 152 -0.10 -4.51 -23.46
N PHE A 153 -0.20 -3.32 -22.87
CA PHE A 153 -1.22 -3.00 -21.86
C PHE A 153 -2.64 -3.04 -22.44
N GLN A 154 -2.85 -2.46 -23.63
CA GLN A 154 -4.15 -2.40 -24.29
C GLN A 154 -4.70 -3.81 -24.58
N ARG A 155 -3.87 -4.74 -25.05
CA ARG A 155 -4.28 -6.15 -25.27
C ARG A 155 -4.76 -6.82 -23.99
N ASP A 156 -4.02 -6.67 -22.90
CA ASP A 156 -4.37 -7.25 -21.60
C ASP A 156 -5.65 -6.60 -21.03
N TYR A 157 -5.75 -5.27 -21.13
CA TYR A 157 -6.92 -4.51 -20.69
C TYR A 157 -8.20 -4.96 -21.42
N LEU A 158 -8.17 -5.03 -22.75
CA LEU A 158 -9.32 -5.46 -23.56
C LEU A 158 -9.75 -6.89 -23.21
N THR A 159 -8.79 -7.79 -23.00
CA THR A 159 -9.05 -9.17 -22.58
C THR A 159 -9.78 -9.25 -21.24
N ILE A 160 -9.45 -8.35 -20.30
CA ILE A 160 -10.07 -8.30 -18.97
C ILE A 160 -11.45 -7.66 -19.03
N VAL A 161 -11.61 -6.55 -19.77
CA VAL A 161 -12.90 -5.85 -19.91
C VAL A 161 -13.94 -6.71 -20.63
N ALA A 162 -13.53 -7.56 -21.57
CA ALA A 162 -14.43 -8.55 -22.18
C ALA A 162 -15.04 -9.54 -21.18
N LYS A 163 -14.39 -9.76 -20.02
CA LYS A 163 -14.83 -10.70 -18.97
C LYS A 163 -15.43 -10.01 -17.74
N VAL A 164 -15.20 -8.71 -17.57
CA VAL A 164 -15.58 -7.95 -16.38
C VAL A 164 -16.18 -6.62 -16.80
N THR A 165 -17.39 -6.32 -16.33
CA THR A 165 -18.04 -5.00 -16.56
C THR A 165 -17.13 -3.85 -16.16
N GLN A 166 -16.97 -2.85 -17.04
CA GLN A 166 -16.05 -1.71 -16.88
C GLN A 166 -16.17 -0.99 -15.52
N LYS A 167 -17.40 -0.83 -14.99
CA LYS A 167 -17.66 -0.21 -13.68
C LYS A 167 -16.97 -0.94 -12.51
N LYS A 168 -16.88 -2.27 -12.57
CA LYS A 168 -16.15 -3.08 -11.57
C LYS A 168 -14.64 -2.92 -11.72
N LEU A 169 -14.15 -2.74 -12.95
CA LEU A 169 -12.72 -2.60 -13.25
C LEU A 169 -12.13 -1.30 -12.68
N LEU A 170 -12.82 -0.17 -12.85
CA LEU A 170 -12.34 1.15 -12.40
C LEU A 170 -12.09 1.23 -10.88
N LYS A 171 -12.82 0.44 -10.06
CA LYS A 171 -12.57 0.35 -8.61
C LYS A 171 -11.13 -0.07 -8.31
N TYR A 172 -10.55 -0.93 -9.14
CA TYR A 172 -9.22 -1.48 -8.91
C TYR A 172 -8.09 -0.57 -9.38
N PHE A 173 -8.40 0.45 -10.19
CA PHE A 173 -7.42 1.48 -10.57
C PHE A 173 -7.29 2.60 -9.53
N ARG A 174 -8.11 2.61 -8.46
CA ARG A 174 -7.93 3.50 -7.29
C ARG A 174 -6.61 3.28 -6.55
N VAL A 175 -5.91 2.18 -6.84
CA VAL A 175 -4.57 1.90 -6.32
C VAL A 175 -3.48 2.76 -6.95
N LEU A 176 -3.79 3.42 -8.07
CA LEU A 176 -2.88 4.32 -8.74
C LEU A 176 -2.90 5.68 -8.05
N LYS A 177 -1.71 6.24 -7.84
CA LYS A 177 -1.54 7.63 -7.41
C LYS A 177 -1.78 8.50 -8.64
N THR A 178 -2.84 9.30 -8.61
CA THR A 178 -3.39 9.99 -9.80
C THR A 178 -2.32 10.79 -10.56
N LEU A 179 -2.10 10.40 -11.82
CA LEU A 179 -1.61 11.24 -12.92
C LEU A 179 -2.08 10.61 -14.24
N PHE A 180 -3.41 10.50 -14.37
CA PHE A 180 -4.10 10.23 -15.65
C PHE A 180 -5.31 11.17 -15.73
N LEU A 181 -5.01 12.47 -15.73
CA LEU A 181 -5.69 13.53 -16.46
C LEU A 181 -4.61 14.49 -16.95
#